data_AF-A0A3A2Z6P2-F1
#
_entry.id   AF-A0A3A2Z6P2-F1
#
_cell.length_a   1.000
_cell.length_b   1.000
_cell.length_c   1.000
_cell.angle_alpha   90.00
_cell.angle_beta   90.00
_cell.angle_gamma   90.00
#
_symmetry.space_group_name_H-M   'P 1'
#
loop_
_entity.id
_entity.type
_entity.pdbx_description
1 polymer ?
#
loop_
_entity_poly.entity_id
_entity_poly.type
_entity_poly.pdbx_seq_one_letter_code
_entity_poly.pdbx_strand_id
1 'polypeptide(L)' 'MTPKGRDPVSLDTINIRGSTIRYYILPDSLPLDTLLVDDQPKPKNKARKEAERGRGRGRGRGGTRGRGRGRGRGF' A
#
# COMPACT_ATOMS: atom_id res chain seq x y z
N MET A 1 -33.20 12.31 4.16
CA MET A 1 -32.08 12.47 3.20
C MET A 1 -32.23 13.81 2.51
N THR A 2 -31.14 14.57 2.40
CA THR A 2 -31.14 15.90 1.76
C THR A 2 -30.30 15.83 0.50
N PRO A 3 -30.91 15.53 -0.67
CA PRO A 3 -30.19 15.54 -1.93
C PRO A 3 -29.64 16.94 -2.20
N LYS A 4 -28.47 17.03 -2.82
CA LYS A 4 -27.85 18.31 -3.14
C LYS A 4 -28.81 19.17 -3.98
N GLY A 5 -29.11 20.38 -3.52
CA GLY A 5 -29.97 21.33 -4.22
C GLY A 5 -31.46 20.96 -4.20
N ARG A 6 -31.89 20.10 -3.29
CA ARG A 6 -33.29 19.76 -3.06
C ARG A 6 -33.64 19.87 -1.58
N ASP A 7 -34.93 19.99 -1.30
CA ASP A 7 -35.42 19.99 0.06
C ASP A 7 -35.15 18.66 0.77
N PRO A 8 -34.99 18.67 2.11
CA PRO A 8 -34.87 17.46 2.90
C PRO A 8 -36.12 16.58 2.76
N VAL A 9 -35.89 15.29 2.53
CA VAL A 9 -36.95 14.27 2.45
C VAL A 9 -36.84 13.34 3.64
N SER A 10 -37.91 13.21 4.43
CA SER A 10 -38.00 12.18 5.48
C SER A 10 -38.18 10.81 4.85
N LEU A 11 -37.44 9.82 5.34
CA LEU A 11 -37.48 8.45 4.84
C LEU A 11 -37.54 7.51 6.05
N ASP A 12 -38.35 6.45 5.96
CA ASP A 12 -38.41 5.42 7.01
C ASP A 12 -37.17 4.52 6.99
N THR A 13 -36.59 4.29 5.80
CA THR A 13 -35.38 3.47 5.63
C THR A 13 -34.55 3.97 4.45
N ILE A 14 -33.22 3.91 4.56
CA ILE A 14 -32.27 4.28 3.49
C ILE A 14 -31.07 3.32 3.48
N ASN A 15 -30.64 2.94 2.28
CA ASN A 15 -29.41 2.16 2.07
C ASN A 15 -28.42 2.98 1.22
N ILE A 16 -27.17 3.09 1.68
CA ILE A 16 -26.12 3.87 1.01
C ILE A 16 -24.92 2.97 0.71
N ARG A 17 -24.37 3.05 -0.50
CA ARG A 17 -23.16 2.32 -0.88
C ARG A 17 -21.95 2.93 -0.17
N GLY A 18 -21.21 2.12 0.59
CA GLY A 18 -20.06 2.57 1.40
C GLY A 18 -19.03 3.42 0.65
N SER A 19 -18.73 3.08 -0.61
CA SER A 19 -17.75 3.83 -1.43
C SER A 19 -18.14 5.28 -1.75
N THR A 20 -19.40 5.67 -1.50
CA THR A 20 -19.88 7.05 -1.76
C THR A 20 -19.81 7.95 -0.54
N ILE A 21 -19.50 7.38 0.64
CA ILE A 21 -19.49 8.11 1.90
C ILE A 21 -18.10 8.71 2.12
N ARG A 22 -18.05 10.01 2.43
CA ARG A 22 -16.80 10.75 2.66
C ARG A 22 -16.56 11.06 4.14
N TYR A 23 -17.63 11.30 4.89
CA TYR A 23 -17.57 11.67 6.29
C TYR A 23 -18.69 10.97 7.05
N TYR A 24 -18.40 10.61 8.30
CA TYR A 24 -19.37 10.16 9.29
C TYR A 24 -19.21 11.06 10.50
N ILE A 25 -20.33 11.54 11.04
CA ILE A 25 -20.34 12.25 12.32
C ILE A 25 -20.67 11.19 13.37
N LEU A 26 -19.68 10.87 14.20
CA LEU A 26 -19.81 9.89 15.29
C LEU A 26 -20.14 10.61 16.59
N PRO A 27 -20.79 9.94 17.57
CA PRO A 27 -20.95 10.50 18.91
C PRO A 27 -19.60 10.76 19.58
N ASP A 28 -19.48 11.89 20.29
CA ASP A 28 -18.25 12.29 20.98
C ASP A 28 -17.81 11.29 22.06
N SER A 29 -18.76 10.52 22.61
CA SER A 29 -18.52 9.52 23.65
C SER A 29 -18.01 8.17 23.12
N LEU A 30 -17.84 8.00 21.81
CA LEU A 30 -17.39 6.74 21.24
C LEU A 30 -15.88 6.55 21.48
N PRO A 31 -15.44 5.46 22.15
CA PRO A 31 -14.03 5.23 22.44
C PRO A 31 -13.30 4.73 21.18
N LEU A 32 -12.86 5.67 20.33
CA LEU A 32 -12.16 5.35 19.09
C LEU A 32 -10.82 4.65 19.34
N ASP A 33 -10.06 5.08 20.33
CA ASP A 33 -8.72 4.53 20.59
C ASP A 33 -8.73 3.02 20.87
N THR A 34 -9.79 2.51 21.51
CA THR A 34 -9.95 1.08 21.77
C THR A 34 -10.47 0.33 20.56
N LEU A 35 -11.34 0.95 19.76
CA LEU A 35 -11.96 0.32 18.59
C LEU A 35 -11.04 0.34 17.35
N LEU A 36 -10.07 1.25 17.32
CA LEU A 36 -9.09 1.40 16.25
C LEU A 36 -7.77 0.69 16.57
N VAL A 37 -7.70 -0.11 17.64
CA VAL A 37 -6.54 -0.96 17.88
C VAL A 37 -6.53 -2.10 16.86
N ASP A 38 -5.49 -2.15 16.04
CA ASP A 38 -5.18 -3.34 15.25
C ASP A 38 -4.68 -4.46 16.17
N ASP A 39 -5.61 -5.18 16.81
CA ASP A 39 -5.31 -6.39 17.61
C ASP A 39 -4.89 -7.59 16.75
N GLN A 40 -4.69 -7.38 15.44
CA GLN A 40 -4.14 -8.43 14.60
C GLN A 40 -2.72 -8.78 15.06
N PRO A 41 -2.44 -10.06 15.35
CA PRO A 41 -1.11 -10.48 15.73
C PRO A 41 -0.15 -10.10 14.61
N LYS A 42 0.75 -9.14 14.87
CA LYS A 42 1.75 -8.70 13.90
C LYS A 42 2.41 -9.94 13.30
N PRO A 43 2.32 -10.17 11.97
CA PRO A 43 2.99 -11.31 11.37
C PRO A 43 4.47 -11.19 11.72
N LYS A 44 4.98 -12.14 12.53
CA LYS A 44 6.39 -12.25 12.87
C LYS A 44 7.12 -12.56 11.57
N ASN A 45 7.54 -11.52 10.87
CA ASN A 45 8.41 -11.60 9.71
C ASN A 45 9.66 -12.39 10.11
N LYS A 46 9.69 -13.68 9.76
CA LYS A 46 10.89 -14.48 9.79
C LYS A 46 11.81 -13.94 8.69
N ALA A 47 12.96 -13.46 9.13
CA ALA A 47 14.13 -13.13 8.33
C ALA A 47 14.02 -11.91 7.39
N ARG A 48 14.53 -10.78 7.89
CA ARG A 48 15.61 -10.11 7.16
C ARG A 48 16.69 -11.17 6.87
N LYS A 49 16.67 -11.77 5.68
CA LYS A 49 17.91 -12.23 5.05
C LYS A 49 18.42 -11.06 4.24
N GLU A 50 19.31 -10.34 4.90
CA GLU A 50 20.51 -9.73 4.33
C GLU A 50 20.87 -10.33 2.95
N ALA A 51 20.61 -9.55 1.90
CA ALA A 51 21.34 -9.60 0.65
C ALA A 51 21.63 -8.14 0.26
N GLU A 52 22.51 -7.56 1.08
CA GLU A 52 23.60 -6.67 0.68
C GLU A 52 23.27 -5.54 -0.31
N ARG A 53 22.92 -4.38 0.25
CA ARG A 53 23.20 -3.09 -0.41
C ARG A 53 24.71 -3.01 -0.68
N GLY A 54 25.07 -2.73 -1.92
CA GLY A 54 26.43 -2.79 -2.42
C GLY A 54 27.50 -2.07 -1.59
N ARG A 55 28.68 -2.69 -1.54
CA ARG A 55 29.96 -2.02 -1.27
C ARG A 55 31.03 -2.64 -2.16
N GLY A 56 31.45 -1.89 -3.18
CA GLY A 56 32.62 -2.22 -3.96
C GLY A 56 33.85 -2.37 -3.06
N ARG A 57 34.50 -3.53 -3.12
CA ARG A 57 35.90 -3.74 -2.74
C ARG A 57 36.48 -4.75 -3.70
N GLY A 58 37.23 -4.27 -4.68
CA GLY A 58 37.98 -5.13 -5.59
C GLY A 58 39.03 -5.95 -4.84
N ARG A 59 39.29 -7.16 -5.35
CA ARG A 59 40.60 -7.84 -5.42
C ARG A 59 40.41 -9.29 -5.90
N GLY A 60 41.14 -9.66 -6.95
CA GLY A 60 41.36 -11.06 -7.36
C GLY A 60 40.96 -11.33 -8.81
N ARG A 61 41.81 -10.99 -9.79
CA ARG A 61 42.71 -11.94 -10.50
C ARG A 61 41.98 -13.06 -11.29
N GLY A 62 41.95 -12.92 -12.61
CA GLY A 62 42.04 -14.08 -13.51
C GLY A 62 41.15 -14.04 -14.75
N GLY A 63 41.77 -14.06 -15.94
CA GLY A 63 41.17 -14.52 -17.20
C GLY A 63 40.68 -13.42 -18.14
N THR A 64 41.53 -12.74 -18.91
CA THR A 64 42.04 -13.18 -20.22
C THR A 64 40.94 -13.48 -21.25
N ARG A 65 40.79 -12.51 -22.18
CA ARG A 65 40.49 -12.66 -23.62
C ARG A 65 39.13 -13.29 -24.01
N GLY A 66 38.25 -12.43 -24.52
CA GLY A 66 37.12 -12.84 -25.35
C GLY A 66 36.63 -11.70 -26.23
N ARG A 67 37.32 -11.46 -27.34
CA ARG A 67 36.83 -10.61 -28.44
C ARG A 67 35.51 -11.19 -28.95
N GLY A 68 34.45 -10.37 -29.00
CA GLY A 68 33.18 -10.78 -29.59
C GLY A 68 32.38 -9.56 -30.04
N ARG A 69 32.78 -8.99 -31.17
CA ARG A 69 31.99 -8.03 -31.95
C ARG A 69 30.67 -8.67 -32.35
N GLY A 70 29.55 -7.97 -32.17
CA GLY A 70 28.26 -8.42 -32.68
C GLY A 70 27.21 -7.32 -32.65
N ARG A 71 27.35 -6.35 -33.55
CA ARG A 71 26.26 -5.44 -33.94
C ARG A 71 25.13 -6.26 -34.56
N GLY A 72 23.88 -5.98 -34.18
CA GLY A 72 22.71 -6.50 -34.88
C GLY A 72 21.46 -5.72 -34.48
N ARG A 73 21.19 -4.62 -35.21
CA ARG A 73 19.85 -4.02 -35.32
C ARG A 73 19.04 -4.89 -36.28
N GLY A 74 17.74 -5.02 -36.08
CA GLY A 74 16.87 -5.62 -37.08
C GLY A 74 15.40 -5.57 -36.68
N PHE A 75 14.70 -4.59 -37.26
CA PHE A 75 13.26 -4.47 -37.58
C PHE A 75 12.24 -4.57 -36.44
#